data_AF-A0A1Y1W7C2-F1
#
_entry.id   AF-A0A1Y1W7C2-F1
#
_cell.length_a   1.000
_cell.length_b   1.000
_cell.length_c   1.000
_cell.angle_alpha   90.00
_cell.angle_beta   90.00
_cell.angle_gamma   90.00
#
_symmetry.space_group_name_H-M   'P 1'
#
loop_
_entity.id
_entity.type
_entity.pdbx_description
1 polymer ?
#
loop_
_entity_poly.entity_id
_entity_poly.type
_entity_poly.pdbx_seq_one_letter_code
_entity_poly.pdbx_strand_id
1 'polypeptide(L)'
;MDGQEVIIQTYSGWDTAVVVFGAAMLAIDLVVMLYIVWNRKYPPIRAKNIPLLVVLFVSLVIWYIGSIATQLDVGNINSFSGSCILFAIWFRVLLGVFLFTFVNVFRLYTYIRIFRYRKPVKGWSYWIPVIIFLVIILAFGLTTTLLHESLGVFLIEGIDVCRYTIRFKEIAFGIVWFGWLAVILSTFLARNINTSFNEYYEMLAVCIITSIAIAYETIIQHILANYILFIWSRTTSALIEVIAGQVTFFILVTTPVYNCLVNREGYQKAFFEKMHNDGMTARYLSSIESSSSTTRVHAMSI
;
A
#
# COMPACT_ATOMS: atom_id res chain seq x y z
N MET A 1 8.54 -31.74 28.33
CA MET A 1 8.97 -30.44 27.76
C MET A 1 9.48 -29.65 28.94
N ASP A 2 10.78 -29.80 29.16
CA ASP A 2 11.47 -29.29 30.34
C ASP A 2 11.47 -27.75 30.33
N GLY A 3 11.33 -27.17 31.52
CA GLY A 3 11.21 -25.75 31.76
C GLY A 3 12.44 -24.96 31.34
N GLN A 4 12.55 -24.68 30.05
CA GLN A 4 13.31 -23.53 29.59
C GLN A 4 12.60 -22.29 30.15
N GLU A 5 13.22 -21.67 31.15
CA GLU A 5 12.97 -20.27 31.46
C GLU A 5 13.20 -19.48 30.18
N VAL A 6 12.10 -19.20 29.48
CA VAL A 6 12.11 -18.27 28.36
C VAL A 6 12.45 -16.93 28.98
N ILE A 7 13.71 -16.50 28.85
CA ILE A 7 14.15 -15.17 29.23
C ILE A 7 13.34 -14.20 28.36
N ILE A 8 12.27 -13.65 28.95
CA ILE A 8 11.44 -12.63 28.31
C ILE A 8 12.29 -11.36 28.27
N GLN A 9 12.98 -11.16 27.16
CA GLN A 9 13.76 -9.95 26.93
C GLN A 9 12.79 -8.84 26.47
N THR A 10 12.29 -8.09 27.45
CA THR A 10 11.22 -7.07 27.35
C THR A 10 11.63 -5.79 26.63
N TYR A 11 12.88 -5.64 26.20
CA TYR A 11 13.27 -4.47 25.41
C TYR A 11 14.58 -4.74 24.65
N SER A 12 14.58 -4.46 23.35
CA SER A 12 15.78 -4.57 22.51
C SER A 12 16.06 -3.26 21.79
N GLY A 13 17.34 -2.85 21.77
CA GLY A 13 17.78 -1.71 20.96
C GLY A 13 17.47 -1.89 19.46
N TRP A 14 17.29 -3.14 19.01
CA TRP A 14 16.89 -3.47 17.64
C TRP A 14 15.48 -3.01 17.30
N ASP A 15 14.51 -3.19 18.19
CA ASP A 15 13.12 -2.76 17.95
C ASP A 15 13.08 -1.23 17.82
N THR A 16 13.79 -0.53 18.69
CA THR A 16 13.93 0.95 18.63
C THR A 16 14.57 1.40 17.32
N ALA A 17 15.63 0.72 16.88
CA ALA A 17 16.28 1.03 15.62
C ALA A 17 15.34 0.88 14.42
N VAL A 18 14.51 -0.17 14.38
CA VAL A 18 13.50 -0.36 13.32
C VAL A 18 12.40 0.69 13.38
N VAL A 19 11.95 1.08 14.58
CA VAL A 19 10.99 2.18 14.75
C VAL A 19 11.56 3.51 14.24
N VAL A 20 12.80 3.84 14.61
CA VAL A 20 13.44 5.09 14.16
C VAL A 20 13.68 5.06 12.64
N PHE A 21 14.15 3.93 12.11
CA PHE A 21 14.40 3.78 10.68
C PHE A 21 13.12 3.93 9.85
N GLY A 22 12.06 3.20 10.20
CA GLY A 22 10.78 3.28 9.47
C GLY A 22 10.14 4.66 9.57
N ALA A 23 10.18 5.31 10.73
CA ALA A 23 9.70 6.68 10.89
C ALA A 23 10.48 7.68 10.04
N ALA A 24 11.82 7.57 9.98
CA ALA A 24 12.66 8.42 9.14
C ALA A 24 12.34 8.24 7.65
N MET A 25 12.16 7.00 7.19
CA MET A 25 11.79 6.70 5.80
C MET A 25 10.40 7.24 5.44
N LEU A 26 9.39 7.07 6.31
CA LEU A 26 8.06 7.66 6.09
C LEU A 26 8.05 9.19 6.10
N ALA A 27 8.95 9.83 6.85
CA ALA A 27 9.13 11.27 6.80
C ALA A 27 9.68 11.74 5.44
N ILE A 28 10.60 10.98 4.84
CA ILE A 28 11.10 11.23 3.48
C ILE A 28 9.94 11.08 2.47
N ASP A 29 9.15 10.00 2.57
CA ASP A 29 7.99 9.77 1.72
C ASP A 29 6.97 10.90 1.80
N LEU A 30 6.72 11.42 3.01
CA LEU A 30 5.82 12.55 3.21
C LEU A 30 6.31 13.79 2.46
N VAL A 31 7.61 14.10 2.52
CA VAL A 31 8.21 15.23 1.79
C VAL A 31 8.06 15.03 0.28
N VAL A 32 8.33 13.82 -0.23
CA VAL A 32 8.14 13.48 -1.65
C VAL A 32 6.66 13.61 -2.06
N MET A 33 5.74 13.14 -1.22
CA MET A 33 4.31 13.21 -1.47
C MET A 33 3.81 14.66 -1.50
N LEU A 34 4.25 15.50 -0.56
CA LEU A 34 3.97 16.94 -0.56
C LEU A 34 4.51 17.61 -1.82
N TYR A 35 5.72 17.25 -2.27
CA TYR A 35 6.29 17.74 -3.52
C TYR A 35 5.44 17.36 -4.74
N ILE A 36 4.96 16.11 -4.81
CA ILE A 36 4.07 15.62 -5.87
C ILE A 36 2.74 16.38 -5.88
N VAL A 37 2.14 16.60 -4.71
CA VAL A 37 0.88 17.34 -4.58
C VAL A 37 1.07 18.81 -4.99
N TRP A 38 2.18 19.43 -4.60
CA TRP A 38 2.54 20.79 -5.02
C TRP A 38 2.70 20.88 -6.54
N ASN A 39 3.38 19.91 -7.15
CA ASN A 39 3.62 19.84 -8.59
C ASN A 39 2.53 19.09 -9.38
N ARG A 40 1.30 19.01 -8.85
CA ARG A 40 0.18 18.28 -9.48
C ARG A 40 -0.21 18.73 -10.89
N LYS A 41 0.22 19.93 -11.31
CA LYS A 41 -0.01 20.47 -12.66
C LYS A 41 0.96 19.88 -13.70
N TYR A 42 2.04 19.24 -13.28
CA TYR A 42 3.02 18.64 -14.18
C TYR A 42 2.44 17.35 -14.82
N PRO A 43 2.30 17.27 -16.16
CA PRO A 43 1.55 16.20 -16.81
C PRO A 43 2.02 14.77 -16.49
N PRO A 44 3.34 14.47 -16.46
CA PRO A 44 3.80 13.13 -16.11
C PRO A 44 3.44 12.71 -14.67
N ILE A 45 3.47 13.65 -13.71
CA ILE A 45 3.03 13.39 -12.33
C ILE A 45 1.51 13.19 -12.29
N ARG A 46 0.75 14.04 -12.97
CA ARG A 46 -0.72 13.96 -13.02
C ARG A 46 -1.19 12.61 -13.56
N ALA A 47 -0.48 12.06 -14.55
CA ALA A 47 -0.83 10.79 -15.16
C ALA A 47 -0.71 9.59 -14.21
N LYS A 48 0.12 9.66 -13.16
CA LYS A 48 0.25 8.61 -12.14
C LYS A 48 -0.95 8.52 -11.18
N ASN A 49 -2.02 9.29 -11.39
CA ASN A 49 -3.22 9.32 -10.54
C ASN A 49 -2.90 9.67 -9.08
N ILE A 50 -2.60 10.94 -8.84
CA ILE A 50 -2.16 11.49 -7.55
C ILE A 50 -3.06 11.05 -6.36
N PRO A 51 -4.41 11.07 -6.45
CA PRO A 51 -5.26 10.57 -5.36
C PRO A 51 -4.94 9.14 -4.94
N LEU A 52 -4.68 8.22 -5.88
CA LEU A 52 -4.31 6.85 -5.54
C LEU A 52 -2.92 6.76 -4.90
N LEU A 53 -1.97 7.60 -5.32
CA LEU A 53 -0.65 7.67 -4.65
C LEU A 53 -0.77 8.17 -3.20
N VAL A 54 -1.67 9.13 -2.93
CA VAL A 54 -1.93 9.59 -1.56
C VAL A 54 -2.55 8.48 -0.72
N VAL A 55 -3.54 7.75 -1.26
CA VAL A 55 -4.15 6.62 -0.54
C VAL A 55 -3.12 5.50 -0.31
N LEU A 56 -2.22 5.23 -1.28
CA LEU A 56 -1.11 4.29 -1.12
C LEU A 56 -0.16 4.70 0.01
N PHE A 57 0.23 5.98 0.05
CA PHE A 57 1.09 6.50 1.11
C PHE A 57 0.40 6.39 2.48
N VAL A 58 -0.87 6.78 2.57
CA VAL A 58 -1.65 6.65 3.81
C VAL A 58 -1.76 5.18 4.25
N SER A 59 -1.98 4.25 3.32
CA SER A 59 -2.02 2.82 3.66
C SER A 59 -0.67 2.32 4.18
N LEU A 60 0.46 2.79 3.61
CA LEU A 60 1.80 2.45 4.11
C LEU A 60 2.04 2.98 5.53
N VAL A 61 1.65 4.22 5.82
CA VAL A 61 1.76 4.81 7.17
C VAL A 61 0.93 4.02 8.17
N ILE A 62 -0.33 3.72 7.83
CA ILE A 62 -1.23 2.98 8.72
C ILE A 62 -0.77 1.54 8.91
N TRP A 63 -0.27 0.89 7.84
CA TRP A 63 0.33 -0.43 7.93
C TRP A 63 1.51 -0.41 8.91
N TYR A 64 2.43 0.53 8.76
CA TYR A 64 3.59 0.67 9.64
C TYR A 64 3.21 0.87 11.11
N ILE A 65 2.26 1.77 11.39
CA ILE A 65 1.75 1.99 12.75
C ILE A 65 1.16 0.69 13.32
N GLY A 66 0.35 -0.02 12.52
CA GLY A 66 -0.21 -1.31 12.90
C GLY A 66 0.87 -2.38 13.12
N SER A 67 1.96 -2.38 12.34
CA SER A 67 3.09 -3.30 12.50
C SER A 67 3.84 -3.05 13.80
N ILE A 68 4.18 -1.80 14.11
CA ILE A 68 4.81 -1.44 15.38
C ILE A 68 3.93 -1.87 16.54
N ALA A 69 2.65 -1.48 16.52
CA ALA A 69 1.72 -1.72 17.62
C ALA A 69 1.39 -3.21 17.86
N THR A 70 1.60 -4.08 16.87
CA THR A 70 1.31 -5.52 17.02
C THR A 70 2.53 -6.39 17.24
N GLN A 71 3.68 -5.99 16.70
CA GLN A 71 4.87 -6.82 16.69
C GLN A 71 5.97 -6.33 17.64
N LEU A 72 6.12 -5.01 17.80
CA LEU A 72 7.25 -4.44 18.53
C LEU A 72 6.85 -4.07 19.95
N ASP A 73 7.66 -4.49 20.90
CA ASP A 73 7.54 -4.08 22.29
C ASP A 73 8.17 -2.69 22.44
N VAL A 74 7.37 -1.65 22.23
CA VAL A 74 7.79 -0.26 22.42
C VAL A 74 7.45 0.17 23.85
N GLY A 75 8.00 -0.56 24.82
CA GLY A 75 8.16 -0.19 26.23
C GLY A 75 6.98 0.52 26.91
N ASN A 76 6.22 -0.20 27.72
CA ASN A 76 5.35 0.30 28.80
C ASN A 76 4.42 1.48 28.47
N ILE A 77 4.02 1.64 27.20
CA ILE A 77 2.90 2.52 26.84
C ILE A 77 1.62 1.75 27.15
N ASN A 78 1.27 1.69 28.43
CA ASN A 78 0.00 1.13 28.96
C ASN A 78 -1.26 1.75 28.30
N SER A 79 -1.10 2.75 27.43
CA SER A 79 -2.16 3.41 26.68
C SER A 79 -2.33 2.93 25.23
N PHE A 80 -1.36 2.22 24.64
CA PHE A 80 -1.47 1.70 23.26
C PHE A 80 -2.01 0.26 23.23
N SER A 81 -1.85 -0.48 24.32
CA SER A 81 -2.16 -1.93 24.47
C SER A 81 -3.65 -2.26 24.65
N GLY A 82 -4.52 -1.27 24.87
CA GLY A 82 -5.93 -1.51 25.20
C GLY A 82 -6.79 -2.09 24.07
N SER A 83 -6.29 -2.19 22.83
CA SER A 83 -7.10 -2.71 21.71
C SER A 83 -6.25 -3.40 20.65
N CYS A 84 -5.82 -4.63 20.92
CA CYS A 84 -5.21 -5.50 19.91
C CYS A 84 -6.06 -5.58 18.64
N ILE A 85 -7.39 -5.66 18.77
CA ILE A 85 -8.30 -5.69 17.62
C ILE A 85 -8.14 -4.42 16.75
N LEU A 86 -8.02 -3.24 17.36
CA LEU A 86 -7.88 -1.99 16.61
C LEU A 86 -6.58 -1.98 15.79
N PHE A 87 -5.44 -2.22 16.42
CA PHE A 87 -4.16 -2.12 15.71
C PHE A 87 -3.89 -3.32 14.78
N ALA A 88 -4.24 -4.53 15.23
CA ALA A 88 -4.02 -5.75 14.47
C ALA A 88 -4.97 -5.88 13.28
N ILE A 89 -6.25 -5.58 13.47
CA ILE A 89 -7.25 -5.79 12.42
C ILE A 89 -7.43 -4.53 11.61
N TRP A 90 -7.78 -3.41 12.25
CA TRP A 90 -8.15 -2.21 11.52
C TRP A 90 -6.95 -1.52 10.89
N PHE A 91 -5.88 -1.30 11.66
CA PHE A 91 -4.71 -0.58 11.16
C PHE A 91 -3.86 -1.50 10.28
N ARG A 92 -3.37 -2.61 10.82
CA ARG A 92 -2.44 -3.47 10.09
C ARG A 92 -3.09 -4.21 8.92
N VAL A 93 -4.15 -4.99 9.16
CA VAL A 93 -4.73 -5.86 8.11
C VAL A 93 -5.59 -5.09 7.13
N LEU A 94 -6.58 -4.33 7.60
CA LEU A 94 -7.58 -3.69 6.73
C LEU A 94 -7.05 -2.42 6.04
N LEU A 95 -6.70 -1.41 6.81
CA LEU A 95 -6.27 -0.10 6.30
C LEU A 95 -4.82 -0.10 5.82
N GLY A 96 -4.02 -1.05 6.30
CA GLY A 96 -2.66 -1.29 5.85
C GLY A 96 -2.63 -2.20 4.63
N VAL A 97 -2.62 -3.51 4.86
CA VAL A 97 -2.38 -4.52 3.81
C VAL A 97 -3.49 -4.55 2.76
N PHE A 98 -4.76 -4.66 3.16
CA PHE A 98 -5.86 -4.79 2.19
C PHE A 98 -6.00 -3.52 1.35
N LEU A 99 -5.95 -2.34 1.97
CA LEU A 99 -6.01 -1.07 1.25
C LEU A 99 -4.82 -0.92 0.29
N PHE A 100 -3.61 -1.27 0.72
CA PHE A 100 -2.43 -1.28 -0.15
C PHE A 100 -2.61 -2.20 -1.36
N THR A 101 -3.08 -3.44 -1.15
CA THR A 101 -3.38 -4.38 -2.24
C THR A 101 -4.45 -3.81 -3.17
N PHE A 102 -5.53 -3.26 -2.63
CA PHE A 102 -6.60 -2.68 -3.42
C PHE A 102 -6.15 -1.52 -4.28
N VAL A 103 -5.35 -0.59 -3.74
CA VAL A 103 -4.84 0.54 -4.52
C VAL A 103 -4.02 0.05 -5.72
N ASN A 104 -3.19 -0.98 -5.54
CA ASN A 104 -2.40 -1.57 -6.62
C ASN A 104 -3.29 -2.28 -7.67
N VAL A 105 -4.28 -3.07 -7.25
CA VAL A 105 -5.26 -3.68 -8.17
C VAL A 105 -6.03 -2.61 -8.93
N PHE A 106 -6.52 -1.59 -8.22
CA PHE A 106 -7.37 -0.55 -8.79
C PHE A 106 -6.61 0.36 -9.76
N ARG A 107 -5.32 0.61 -9.48
CA ARG A 107 -4.39 1.29 -10.39
C ARG A 107 -4.26 0.51 -11.69
N LEU A 108 -3.98 -0.81 -11.63
CA LEU A 108 -3.91 -1.68 -12.81
C LEU A 108 -5.26 -1.78 -13.55
N TYR A 109 -6.36 -1.89 -12.82
CA TYR A 109 -7.71 -1.89 -13.40
C TYR A 109 -7.97 -0.63 -14.22
N THR A 110 -7.65 0.55 -13.65
CA THR A 110 -7.77 1.85 -14.31
C THR A 110 -6.90 1.90 -15.56
N TYR A 111 -5.65 1.44 -15.46
CA TYR A 111 -4.70 1.39 -16.57
C TYR A 111 -5.18 0.50 -17.72
N ILE A 112 -5.51 -0.77 -17.44
CA ILE A 112 -6.03 -1.72 -18.42
C ILE A 112 -7.27 -1.16 -19.09
N ARG A 113 -8.17 -0.55 -18.31
CA ARG A 113 -9.41 -0.03 -18.84
C ARG A 113 -9.25 1.14 -19.80
N ILE A 114 -8.36 2.07 -19.48
CA ILE A 114 -8.07 3.21 -20.32
C ILE A 114 -7.39 2.76 -21.62
N PHE A 115 -6.36 1.92 -21.52
CA PHE A 115 -5.51 1.62 -22.67
C PHE A 115 -5.98 0.42 -23.50
N ARG A 116 -6.36 -0.70 -22.86
CA ARG A 116 -6.80 -1.91 -23.56
C ARG A 116 -8.24 -1.81 -24.02
N TYR A 117 -9.15 -1.40 -23.12
CA TYR A 117 -10.57 -1.34 -23.45
C TYR A 117 -11.00 0.01 -24.04
N ARG A 118 -10.11 1.02 -24.04
CA ARG A 118 -10.40 2.38 -24.54
C ARG A 118 -11.64 3.02 -23.91
N LYS A 119 -12.01 2.60 -22.69
CA LYS A 119 -13.19 3.09 -21.97
C LYS A 119 -12.77 4.12 -20.92
N PRO A 120 -13.47 5.26 -20.81
CA PRO A 120 -13.21 6.21 -19.75
C PRO A 120 -13.53 5.59 -18.39
N VAL A 121 -12.76 6.00 -17.38
CA VAL A 121 -12.96 5.62 -15.99
C VAL A 121 -13.80 6.71 -15.33
N LYS A 122 -15.12 6.65 -15.54
CA LYS A 122 -16.11 7.63 -15.04
C LYS A 122 -17.37 6.94 -14.52
N GLY A 123 -18.09 7.61 -13.63
CA GLY A 123 -19.38 7.17 -13.10
C GLY A 123 -19.32 5.85 -12.31
N TRP A 124 -20.39 5.06 -12.37
CA TRP A 124 -20.56 3.79 -11.65
C TRP A 124 -19.42 2.81 -11.81
N SER A 125 -18.85 2.80 -13.00
CA SER A 125 -17.80 1.88 -13.36
C SER A 125 -16.46 2.13 -12.64
N TYR A 126 -16.26 3.32 -12.05
CA TYR A 126 -15.15 3.63 -11.15
C TYR A 126 -15.50 3.25 -9.70
N TRP A 127 -16.74 3.52 -9.28
CA TRP A 127 -17.21 3.33 -7.91
C TRP A 127 -17.52 1.87 -7.56
N ILE A 128 -17.95 1.04 -8.50
CA ILE A 128 -18.31 -0.36 -8.25
C ILE A 128 -17.15 -1.13 -7.59
N PRO A 129 -15.91 -1.15 -8.12
CA PRO A 129 -14.80 -1.82 -7.45
C PRO A 129 -14.49 -1.27 -6.05
N VAL A 130 -14.62 0.04 -5.87
CA VAL A 130 -14.40 0.72 -4.57
C VAL A 130 -15.44 0.28 -3.55
N ILE A 131 -16.73 0.26 -3.93
CA ILE A 131 -17.83 -0.16 -3.06
C ILE A 131 -17.70 -1.64 -2.71
N ILE A 132 -17.42 -2.52 -3.69
CA ILE A 132 -17.21 -3.95 -3.45
C ILE A 132 -16.09 -4.16 -2.43
N PHE A 133 -14.97 -3.48 -2.63
CA PHE A 133 -13.83 -3.58 -1.72
C PHE A 133 -14.17 -3.07 -0.31
N LEU A 134 -14.84 -1.92 -0.20
CA LEU A 134 -15.27 -1.36 1.08
C LEU A 134 -16.20 -2.33 1.83
N VAL A 135 -17.16 -2.94 1.13
CA VAL A 135 -18.06 -3.94 1.71
C VAL A 135 -17.28 -5.15 2.23
N ILE A 136 -16.31 -5.66 1.47
CA ILE A 136 -15.46 -6.78 1.90
C ILE A 136 -14.63 -6.41 3.14
N ILE A 137 -13.99 -5.24 3.15
CA ILE A 137 -13.21 -4.75 4.31
C ILE A 137 -14.10 -4.61 5.55
N LEU A 138 -15.26 -3.98 5.42
CA LEU A 138 -16.16 -3.75 6.55
C LEU A 138 -16.74 -5.06 7.06
N ALA A 139 -17.14 -5.97 6.18
CA ALA A 139 -17.59 -7.30 6.57
C ALA A 139 -16.50 -8.05 7.33
N PHE A 140 -15.26 -8.05 6.85
CA PHE A 140 -14.14 -8.69 7.53
C PHE A 140 -13.84 -8.02 8.88
N GLY A 141 -13.74 -6.68 8.94
CA GLY A 141 -13.47 -5.96 10.18
C GLY A 141 -14.55 -6.14 11.25
N LEU A 142 -15.82 -6.09 10.86
CA LEU A 142 -16.93 -6.29 11.79
C LEU A 142 -17.02 -7.72 12.29
N THR A 143 -16.92 -8.71 11.39
CA THR A 143 -16.96 -10.13 11.79
C THR A 143 -15.82 -10.50 12.73
N THR A 144 -14.62 -9.97 12.49
CA THR A 144 -13.45 -10.21 13.35
C THR A 144 -13.49 -9.45 14.67
N THR A 145 -14.11 -8.26 14.72
CA THR A 145 -14.36 -7.52 15.97
C THR A 145 -15.41 -8.20 16.85
N LEU A 146 -16.41 -8.85 16.24
CA LEU A 146 -17.45 -9.60 16.94
C LEU A 146 -17.03 -11.03 17.30
N LEU A 147 -15.88 -11.49 16.81
CA LEU A 147 -15.41 -12.85 17.03
C LEU A 147 -14.84 -13.01 18.44
N HIS A 148 -15.16 -14.12 19.10
CA HIS A 148 -14.60 -14.43 20.42
C HIS A 148 -13.07 -14.54 20.38
N GLU A 149 -12.40 -14.07 21.44
CA GLU A 149 -10.93 -14.00 21.54
C GLU A 149 -10.23 -15.33 21.26
N SER A 150 -10.85 -16.45 21.64
CA SER A 150 -10.34 -17.82 21.40
C SER A 150 -10.24 -18.20 19.92
N LEU A 151 -10.93 -17.48 19.03
CA LEU A 151 -10.93 -17.72 17.58
C LEU A 151 -10.23 -16.59 16.80
N GLY A 152 -10.00 -15.44 17.43
CA GLY A 152 -9.52 -14.23 16.77
C GLY A 152 -8.11 -13.81 17.18
N VAL A 153 -8.03 -12.57 17.66
CA VAL A 153 -6.81 -11.93 18.15
C VAL A 153 -6.98 -11.67 19.64
N PHE A 154 -5.96 -12.00 20.41
CA PHE A 154 -5.95 -11.78 21.86
C PHE A 154 -4.60 -11.20 22.29
N LEU A 155 -4.63 -10.46 23.39
CA LEU A 155 -3.43 -9.90 24.02
C LEU A 155 -2.73 -10.99 24.83
N ILE A 156 -1.40 -11.10 24.73
CA ILE A 156 -0.62 -11.92 25.67
C ILE A 156 -0.23 -11.03 26.85
N GLU A 157 -0.88 -11.24 27.99
CA GLU A 157 -0.55 -10.55 29.23
C GLU A 157 0.94 -10.78 29.60
N GLY A 158 1.64 -9.69 29.92
CA GLY A 158 3.05 -9.69 30.36
C GLY A 158 4.06 -9.22 29.31
N ILE A 159 3.72 -9.26 28.02
CA ILE A 159 4.59 -8.80 26.92
C ILE A 159 3.90 -7.81 25.98
N ASP A 160 2.64 -7.44 26.26
CA ASP A 160 1.84 -6.46 25.53
C ASP A 160 1.80 -6.63 24.00
N VAL A 161 1.91 -7.86 23.51
CA VAL A 161 1.84 -8.19 22.08
C VAL A 161 0.55 -8.91 21.71
N CYS A 162 0.11 -8.67 20.48
CA CYS A 162 -1.11 -9.26 19.94
C CYS A 162 -0.81 -10.61 19.26
N ARG A 163 -1.47 -11.67 19.74
CA ARG A 163 -1.37 -13.01 19.15
C ARG A 163 -2.60 -13.32 18.32
N TYR A 164 -2.35 -13.83 17.13
CA TYR A 164 -3.39 -14.36 16.25
C TYR A 164 -3.51 -15.88 16.42
N THR A 165 -4.72 -16.41 16.44
CA THR A 165 -4.94 -17.86 16.32
C THR A 165 -4.48 -18.37 14.94
N ILE A 166 -4.09 -19.65 14.85
CA ILE A 166 -3.58 -20.25 13.61
C ILE A 166 -4.63 -20.15 12.48
N ARG A 167 -5.88 -20.51 12.79
CA ARG A 167 -6.99 -20.46 11.81
C ARG A 167 -7.24 -19.03 11.31
N PHE A 168 -7.18 -18.05 12.21
CA PHE A 168 -7.32 -16.65 11.83
C PHE A 168 -6.20 -16.22 10.87
N LYS A 169 -4.94 -16.58 11.17
CA LYS A 169 -3.80 -16.28 10.29
C LYS A 169 -3.99 -16.90 8.90
N GLU A 170 -4.38 -18.17 8.83
CA GLU A 170 -4.60 -18.87 7.56
C GLU A 170 -5.65 -18.18 6.69
N ILE A 171 -6.79 -17.79 7.29
CA ILE A 171 -7.85 -17.06 6.58
C ILE A 171 -7.34 -15.68 6.13
N ALA A 172 -6.68 -14.93 7.01
CA ALA A 172 -6.16 -13.60 6.70
C ALA A 172 -5.14 -13.66 5.56
N PHE A 173 -4.14 -14.54 5.64
CA PHE A 173 -3.16 -14.75 4.57
C PHE A 173 -3.80 -15.26 3.28
N GLY A 174 -4.81 -16.14 3.37
CA GLY A 174 -5.57 -16.59 2.21
C GLY A 174 -6.22 -15.43 1.45
N ILE A 175 -6.82 -14.47 2.17
CA ILE A 175 -7.41 -13.26 1.57
C ILE A 175 -6.33 -12.37 0.97
N VAL A 176 -5.20 -12.16 1.66
CA VAL A 176 -4.06 -11.38 1.13
C VAL A 176 -3.55 -12.00 -0.17
N TRP A 177 -3.28 -13.30 -0.19
CA TRP A 177 -2.81 -14.02 -1.37
C TRP A 177 -3.80 -13.98 -2.52
N PHE A 178 -5.10 -14.08 -2.24
CA PHE A 178 -6.14 -13.93 -3.26
C PHE A 178 -6.11 -12.52 -3.88
N GLY A 179 -5.95 -11.48 -3.06
CA GLY A 179 -5.79 -10.11 -3.55
C GLY A 179 -4.53 -9.94 -4.41
N TRP A 180 -3.40 -10.53 -4.00
CA TRP A 180 -2.15 -10.48 -4.76
C TRP A 180 -2.19 -11.30 -6.05
N LEU A 181 -2.91 -12.41 -6.08
CA LEU A 181 -3.19 -13.13 -7.32
C LEU A 181 -3.92 -12.21 -8.31
N ALA A 182 -4.88 -11.41 -7.84
CA ALA A 182 -5.55 -10.42 -8.70
C ALA A 182 -4.59 -9.32 -9.21
N VAL A 183 -3.63 -8.86 -8.39
CA VAL A 183 -2.58 -7.93 -8.82
C VAL A 183 -1.70 -8.56 -9.91
N ILE A 184 -1.23 -9.79 -9.70
CA ILE A 184 -0.37 -10.52 -10.63
C ILE A 184 -1.09 -10.76 -11.97
N LEU A 185 -2.32 -11.25 -11.92
CA LEU A 185 -3.15 -11.45 -13.11
C LEU A 185 -3.39 -10.14 -13.86
N SER A 186 -3.70 -9.06 -13.14
CA SER A 186 -3.88 -7.73 -13.75
C SER A 186 -2.59 -7.21 -14.40
N THR A 187 -1.45 -7.38 -13.74
CA THR A 187 -0.13 -7.02 -14.27
C THR A 187 0.17 -7.80 -15.54
N PHE A 188 -0.12 -9.10 -15.55
CA PHE A 188 0.03 -9.94 -16.74
C PHE A 188 -0.90 -9.50 -17.88
N LEU A 189 -2.14 -9.13 -17.59
CA LEU A 189 -3.07 -8.59 -18.59
C LEU A 189 -2.62 -7.23 -19.17
N ALA A 190 -1.78 -6.50 -18.43
CA ALA A 190 -1.20 -5.22 -18.83
C ALA A 190 0.08 -5.35 -19.68
N ARG A 191 0.68 -6.55 -19.82
CA ARG A 191 1.98 -6.77 -20.50
C ARG A 191 2.04 -6.30 -21.96
N ASN A 192 0.92 -6.36 -22.67
CA ASN A 192 0.84 -5.98 -24.10
C ASN A 192 0.46 -4.51 -24.30
N ILE A 193 0.36 -3.74 -23.20
CA ILE A 193 0.02 -2.33 -23.25
C ILE A 193 1.32 -1.54 -23.38
N ASN A 194 1.79 -1.40 -24.63
CA ASN A 194 2.90 -0.51 -24.98
C ASN A 194 2.41 0.93 -24.81
N THR A 195 2.65 1.52 -23.65
CA THR A 195 2.36 2.94 -23.42
C THR A 195 3.62 3.71 -23.12
N SER A 196 3.47 5.02 -23.26
CA SER A 196 4.42 6.02 -22.83
C SER A 196 5.01 5.81 -21.43
N PHE A 197 4.30 5.14 -20.52
CA PHE A 197 4.54 5.24 -19.09
C PHE A 197 5.39 4.15 -18.43
N ASN A 198 5.85 3.13 -19.18
CA ASN A 198 6.60 1.99 -18.62
C ASN A 198 5.99 1.35 -17.35
N GLU A 199 4.68 1.56 -17.09
CA GLU A 199 4.06 1.18 -15.81
C GLU A 199 4.03 -0.33 -15.63
N TYR A 200 4.06 -1.09 -16.72
CA TYR A 200 4.13 -2.55 -16.64
C TYR A 200 5.37 -3.02 -15.87
N TYR A 201 6.56 -2.49 -16.17
CA TYR A 201 7.79 -2.92 -15.50
C TYR A 201 7.86 -2.42 -14.06
N GLU A 202 7.38 -1.20 -13.80
CA GLU A 202 7.23 -0.70 -12.43
C GLU A 202 6.30 -1.60 -11.61
N MET A 203 5.11 -1.92 -12.13
CA MET A 203 4.15 -2.78 -11.44
C MET A 203 4.63 -4.23 -11.33
N LEU A 204 5.39 -4.74 -12.30
CA LEU A 204 6.02 -6.06 -12.21
C LEU A 204 7.05 -6.11 -11.08
N ALA A 205 7.89 -5.08 -10.94
CA ALA A 205 8.84 -4.97 -9.84
C ALA A 205 8.11 -4.90 -8.48
N VAL A 206 7.04 -4.09 -8.38
CA VAL A 206 6.17 -4.03 -7.19
C VAL A 206 5.57 -5.40 -6.86
N CYS A 207 5.11 -6.14 -7.87
CA CYS A 207 4.58 -7.50 -7.69
C CYS A 207 5.62 -8.45 -7.12
N ILE A 208 6.82 -8.47 -7.69
CA ILE A 208 7.89 -9.37 -7.25
C ILE A 208 8.29 -9.06 -5.81
N ILE A 209 8.59 -7.80 -5.52
CA ILE A 209 9.07 -7.37 -4.20
C ILE A 209 8.03 -7.67 -3.12
N THR A 210 6.77 -7.32 -3.37
CA THR A 210 5.73 -7.50 -2.35
C THR A 210 5.33 -8.97 -2.19
N SER A 211 5.34 -9.76 -3.28
CA SER A 211 5.10 -11.21 -3.18
C SER A 211 6.19 -11.91 -2.37
N ILE A 212 7.45 -11.48 -2.51
CA ILE A 212 8.56 -11.98 -1.68
C ILE A 212 8.34 -11.62 -0.22
N ALA A 213 7.98 -10.38 0.08
CA ALA A 213 7.72 -9.92 1.45
C ALA A 213 6.56 -10.71 2.10
N ILE A 214 5.45 -10.91 1.38
CA ILE A 214 4.29 -11.66 1.89
C ILE A 214 4.60 -13.15 2.03
N ALA A 215 5.37 -13.73 1.11
CA ALA A 215 5.84 -15.11 1.23
C ALA A 215 6.72 -15.30 2.45
N TYR A 216 7.66 -14.37 2.68
CA TYR A 216 8.49 -14.37 3.89
C TYR A 216 7.63 -14.33 5.16
N GLU A 217 6.68 -13.40 5.25
CA GLU A 217 5.75 -13.31 6.38
C GLU A 217 4.94 -14.59 6.59
N THR A 218 4.38 -15.13 5.51
CA THR A 218 3.57 -16.35 5.56
C THR A 218 4.41 -17.52 6.08
N ILE A 219 5.64 -17.68 5.59
CA ILE A 219 6.56 -18.76 5.98
C ILE A 219 6.96 -18.61 7.45
N ILE A 220 7.43 -17.44 7.87
CA ILE A 220 7.87 -17.18 9.23
C ILE A 220 6.74 -17.43 10.23
N GLN A 221 5.54 -16.90 9.97
CA GLN A 221 4.42 -17.04 10.90
C GLN A 221 3.85 -18.46 10.98
N HIS A 222 4.04 -19.29 9.94
CA HIS A 222 3.60 -20.68 9.92
C HIS A 222 4.62 -21.63 10.54
N ILE A 223 5.92 -21.45 10.25
CA ILE A 223 6.99 -22.28 10.82
C ILE A 223 7.21 -21.94 12.30
N LEU A 224 7.20 -20.65 12.64
CA LEU A 224 7.44 -20.18 14.00
C LEU A 224 6.11 -19.77 14.63
N ALA A 225 5.40 -20.72 15.23
CA ALA A 225 4.12 -20.46 15.91
C ALA A 225 4.21 -19.33 16.97
N ASN A 226 5.41 -19.14 17.54
CA ASN A 226 5.75 -18.11 18.52
C ASN A 226 6.73 -17.06 17.97
N TYR A 227 6.70 -16.75 16.67
CA TYR A 227 7.65 -15.81 16.03
C TYR A 227 7.77 -14.46 16.77
N ILE A 228 6.67 -13.97 17.37
CA ILE A 228 6.62 -12.70 18.11
C ILE A 228 7.53 -12.72 19.36
N LEU A 229 7.76 -13.91 19.96
CA LEU A 229 8.63 -14.05 21.13
C LEU A 229 10.12 -13.96 20.77
N PHE A 230 10.46 -14.13 19.49
CA PHE A 230 11.84 -14.07 19.02
C PHE A 230 12.15 -12.69 18.47
N ILE A 231 13.00 -11.93 19.17
CA ILE A 231 13.40 -10.56 18.79
C ILE A 231 13.85 -10.50 17.32
N TRP A 232 14.70 -11.43 16.90
CA TRP A 232 15.21 -11.44 15.52
C TRP A 232 14.06 -11.58 14.51
N SER A 233 13.11 -12.47 14.77
CA SER A 233 12.02 -12.77 13.83
C SER A 233 11.03 -11.62 13.70
N ARG A 234 10.66 -10.97 14.81
CA ARG A 234 9.78 -9.78 14.78
C ARG A 234 10.48 -8.58 14.14
N THR A 235 11.76 -8.38 14.46
CA THR A 235 12.56 -7.26 13.92
C THR A 235 12.73 -7.41 12.41
N THR A 236 13.07 -8.60 11.92
CA THR A 236 13.26 -8.84 10.49
C THR A 236 11.93 -8.76 9.73
N SER A 237 10.84 -9.26 10.31
CA SER A 237 9.48 -9.11 9.78
C SER A 237 9.12 -7.64 9.56
N ALA A 238 9.17 -6.83 10.62
CA ALA A 238 8.88 -5.40 10.55
C ALA A 238 9.82 -4.67 9.56
N LEU A 239 11.11 -5.02 9.55
CA LEU A 239 12.08 -4.41 8.64
C LEU A 239 11.79 -4.73 7.16
N ILE A 240 11.43 -5.98 6.84
CA ILE A 240 11.08 -6.40 5.49
C ILE A 240 9.81 -5.70 5.01
N GLU A 241 8.79 -5.57 5.86
CA GLU A 241 7.57 -4.82 5.54
C GLU A 241 7.88 -3.36 5.20
N VAL A 242 8.68 -2.69 6.04
CA VAL A 242 9.12 -1.31 5.81
C VAL A 242 9.88 -1.22 4.48
N ILE A 243 10.91 -2.04 4.28
CA ILE A 243 11.72 -2.00 3.05
C ILE A 243 10.86 -2.26 1.81
N ALA A 244 9.97 -3.26 1.84
CA ALA A 244 9.11 -3.58 0.70
C ALA A 244 8.13 -2.44 0.38
N GLY A 245 7.53 -1.82 1.40
CA GLY A 245 6.65 -0.66 1.25
C GLY A 245 7.39 0.55 0.68
N GLN A 246 8.57 0.85 1.21
CA GLN A 246 9.44 1.93 0.78
C GLN A 246 9.88 1.77 -0.68
N VAL A 247 10.46 0.60 -1.03
CA VAL A 247 10.90 0.34 -2.39
C VAL A 247 9.73 0.40 -3.38
N THR A 248 8.55 -0.10 -2.98
CA THR A 248 7.34 0.03 -3.81
C THR A 248 6.95 1.48 -4.05
N PHE A 249 6.92 2.31 -3.01
CA PHE A 249 6.62 3.73 -3.15
C PHE A 249 7.61 4.42 -4.10
N PHE A 250 8.91 4.22 -3.87
CA PHE A 250 9.96 4.81 -4.71
C PHE A 250 9.89 4.34 -6.16
N ILE A 251 9.62 3.07 -6.44
CA ILE A 251 9.46 2.57 -7.82
C ILE A 251 8.38 3.37 -8.58
N LEU A 252 7.27 3.68 -7.92
CA LEU A 252 6.14 4.36 -8.55
C LEU A 252 6.34 5.87 -8.75
N VAL A 253 7.14 6.51 -7.88
CA VAL A 253 7.26 7.98 -7.85
C VAL A 253 8.60 8.52 -8.35
N THR A 254 9.69 7.74 -8.28
CA THR A 254 11.05 8.25 -8.51
C THR A 254 11.22 8.83 -9.91
N THR A 255 10.82 8.09 -10.96
CA THR A 255 11.00 8.54 -12.34
C THR A 255 10.34 9.90 -12.63
N PRO A 256 9.04 10.13 -12.36
CA PRO A 256 8.43 11.43 -12.62
C PRO A 256 8.93 12.54 -11.69
N VAL A 257 9.26 12.24 -10.43
CA VAL A 257 9.76 13.24 -9.47
C VAL A 257 11.17 13.70 -9.87
N TYR A 258 12.08 12.76 -10.13
CA TYR A 258 13.45 13.04 -10.56
C TYR A 258 13.46 13.89 -11.84
N ASN A 259 12.68 13.51 -12.85
CA ASN A 259 12.61 14.27 -14.09
C ASN A 259 11.94 15.63 -13.93
N CYS A 260 11.02 15.78 -12.97
CA CYS A 260 10.44 17.08 -12.64
C CYS A 260 11.48 18.04 -12.03
N LEU A 261 12.42 17.50 -11.23
CA LEU A 261 13.50 18.27 -10.59
C LEU A 261 14.65 18.62 -11.54
N VAL A 262 15.13 17.64 -12.31
CA VAL A 262 16.40 17.76 -13.06
C VAL A 262 16.20 18.15 -14.53
N ASN A 263 15.18 17.61 -15.20
CA ASN A 263 14.97 17.81 -16.64
C ASN A 263 13.50 18.01 -16.98
N ARG A 264 12.90 19.04 -16.36
CA ARG A 264 11.46 19.28 -16.42
C ARG A 264 10.94 19.45 -17.85
N GLU A 265 11.58 20.30 -18.63
CA GLU A 265 11.11 20.60 -20.00
C GLU A 265 11.40 19.47 -20.98
N GLY A 266 12.60 18.87 -20.90
CA GLY A 266 12.98 17.78 -21.79
C GLY A 266 12.11 16.54 -21.59
N TYR A 267 11.87 16.16 -20.34
CA TYR A 267 10.99 15.03 -20.04
C TYR A 267 9.54 15.30 -20.42
N GLN A 268 9.05 16.53 -20.24
CA GLN A 268 7.71 16.92 -20.68
C GLN A 268 7.56 16.86 -22.21
N LYS A 269 8.56 17.32 -22.97
CA LYS A 269 8.56 17.21 -24.45
C LYS A 269 8.57 15.76 -24.89
N ALA A 270 9.49 14.95 -24.37
CA ALA A 270 9.57 13.51 -24.67
C ALA A 270 8.27 12.78 -24.30
N PHE A 271 7.63 13.17 -23.20
CA PHE A 271 6.35 12.64 -22.78
C PHE A 271 5.22 12.94 -23.79
N PHE A 272 5.14 14.19 -24.29
CA PHE A 272 4.15 14.55 -25.32
C PHE A 272 4.41 13.88 -26.67
N GLU A 273 5.68 13.79 -27.08
CA GLU A 273 6.07 13.11 -28.31
C GLU A 273 5.68 11.63 -28.27
N LYS A 274 5.92 10.96 -27.14
CA LYS A 274 5.52 9.56 -26.95
C LYS A 274 3.99 9.38 -26.96
N MET A 275 3.24 10.30 -26.32
CA MET A 275 1.77 10.31 -26.40
C MET A 275 1.23 10.61 -27.81
N HIS A 276 1.98 11.36 -28.61
CA HIS A 276 1.67 11.62 -30.02
C HIS A 276 1.83 10.36 -30.86
N ASN A 277 2.96 9.68 -30.70
CA ASN A 277 3.24 8.42 -31.39
C ASN A 277 2.27 7.29 -30.99
N ASP A 278 1.78 7.29 -29.74
CA ASP A 278 0.76 6.35 -29.25
C ASP A 278 -0.66 6.65 -29.77
N GLY A 279 -0.87 7.71 -30.55
CA GLY A 279 -2.19 8.12 -31.07
C GLY A 279 -3.16 8.65 -30.01
N MET A 280 -2.65 8.96 -28.81
CA MET A 280 -3.45 9.39 -27.66
C MET A 280 -3.62 10.92 -27.57
N THR A 281 -2.91 11.69 -28.40
CA THR A 281 -2.86 13.16 -28.33
C THR A 281 -4.22 13.82 -28.53
N ALA A 282 -5.02 13.38 -29.50
CA ALA A 282 -6.34 13.98 -29.76
C ALA A 282 -7.30 13.88 -28.55
N ARG A 283 -7.22 12.77 -27.79
CA ARG A 283 -8.01 12.57 -26.57
C ARG A 283 -7.51 13.41 -25.40
N TYR A 284 -6.19 13.62 -25.32
CA TYR A 284 -5.60 14.43 -24.27
C TYR A 284 -5.93 15.91 -24.45
N LEU A 285 -5.76 16.44 -25.67
CA LEU A 285 -6.06 17.86 -25.97
C LEU A 285 -7.53 18.21 -25.73
N SER A 286 -8.46 17.35 -26.18
CA SER A 286 -9.90 17.53 -25.90
C SER A 286 -10.24 17.49 -24.39
N SER A 287 -9.49 16.74 -23.58
CA SER A 287 -9.67 16.73 -22.12
C SER A 287 -9.19 18.03 -21.44
N ILE A 288 -8.20 18.71 -22.01
CA ILE A 288 -7.73 20.02 -21.53
C ILE A 288 -8.74 21.11 -21.88
N GLU A 289 -9.25 21.12 -23.12
CA GLU A 289 -10.24 22.12 -23.57
C GLU A 289 -11.56 22.02 -22.80
N SER A 290 -12.02 20.81 -22.46
CA SER A 290 -13.22 20.62 -21.65
C SER A 290 -13.05 21.11 -20.19
N SER A 291 -11.85 20.97 -19.62
CA SER A 291 -11.58 21.46 -18.26
C SER A 291 -11.40 22.98 -18.19
N SER A 292 -10.86 23.62 -19.24
CA SER A 292 -10.80 25.09 -19.32
C SER A 292 -12.18 25.72 -19.52
N SER A 293 -13.04 25.09 -20.33
CA SER A 293 -14.40 25.57 -20.61
C SER A 293 -15.29 25.56 -19.36
N THR A 294 -15.22 24.50 -18.55
CA THR A 294 -15.97 24.40 -17.28
C THR A 294 -15.57 25.52 -16.30
N THR A 295 -14.30 25.92 -16.31
CA THR A 295 -13.80 27.00 -15.45
C THR A 295 -14.27 28.39 -15.92
N ARG A 296 -14.44 28.60 -17.24
CA ARG A 296 -14.98 29.86 -17.77
C ARG A 296 -16.47 30.05 -17.48
N VAL A 297 -17.27 28.98 -17.53
CA VAL A 297 -18.71 29.07 -17.24
C VAL A 297 -18.95 29.47 -15.79
N HIS A 298 -18.17 28.96 -14.84
CA HIS A 298 -18.26 29.37 -13.44
C HIS A 298 -17.72 30.78 -13.15
N ALA A 299 -16.82 31.30 -13.98
CA ALA A 299 -16.30 32.66 -13.83
C ALA A 299 -17.23 33.74 -14.42
N MET A 300 -18.21 33.36 -15.26
CA MET A 300 -19.20 34.29 -15.83
C MET A 300 -20.55 34.30 -15.07
N SER A 301 -20.69 33.47 -14.03
CA SER A 301 -21.91 33.34 -13.23
C SER A 301 -21.77 33.94 -11.82
N ILE A 302 -20.81 34.86 -11.63
CA ILE A 302 -20.62 35.67 -10.42
C ILE A 302 -20.66 37.13 -10.85
#